data_AF-A0A136ISF8-F1
#
_entry.id   AF-A0A136ISF8-F1
#
_cell.length_a   1.000
_cell.length_b   1.000
_cell.length_c   1.000
_cell.angle_alpha   90.00
_cell.angle_beta   90.00
_cell.angle_gamma   90.00
#
_symmetry.space_group_name_H-M   'P 1'
#
loop_
_entity.id
_entity.type
_entity.pdbx_description
1 polymer ?
#
loop_
_entity_poly.entity_id
_entity_poly.type
_entity_poly.pdbx_seq_one_letter_code
_entity_poly.pdbx_strand_id
1 'polypeptide(L)'
;MPPSDPAALVLIIAQHLTINTSLPQSPIQSLSAQLINTAQAIMSSPIAFSAIEDNDYSYLYYARKNGSIAVLKSSTTQEGNDTKYTPTSVIVSGNTVSTSSTNISAVSYKDNNGNRQVRIYYISPAETGGFQLSELVQTNGGEFTQGELDNNSLACGENSLLSANVEFGKGDLKIFYQDTRGNPWVAWVVLGQTAWASHPLKPVPFKWQ
;
A
#
# COMPACT_ATOMS: atom_id res chain seq x y z
N MET A 1 16.79 17.95 -2.64
CA MET A 1 17.00 17.51 -1.24
C MET A 1 17.81 16.22 -1.28
N PRO A 2 18.84 16.04 -0.44
CA PRO A 2 19.55 14.76 -0.34
C PRO A 2 18.57 13.68 0.16
N PRO A 3 18.74 12.40 -0.20
CA PRO A 3 17.89 11.34 0.32
C PRO A 3 18.05 11.27 1.84
N SER A 4 16.94 11.34 2.56
CA SER A 4 16.88 11.20 4.02
C SER A 4 17.11 9.75 4.49
N ASP A 5 17.16 8.80 3.55
CA ASP A 5 17.37 7.39 3.83
C ASP A 5 18.84 6.98 3.54
N PRO A 6 19.61 6.57 4.56
CA PRO A 6 20.96 6.05 4.41
C PRO A 6 21.06 4.88 3.41
N ALA A 7 20.02 4.05 3.28
CA ALA A 7 20.02 2.94 2.32
C ALA A 7 19.91 3.42 0.87
N ALA A 8 19.14 4.48 0.61
CA ALA A 8 19.06 5.11 -0.70
C ALA A 8 20.38 5.79 -1.09
N LEU A 9 21.07 6.41 -0.12
CA LEU A 9 22.39 7.00 -0.33
C LEU A 9 23.46 5.95 -0.68
N VAL A 10 23.44 4.79 0.01
CA VAL A 10 24.33 3.66 -0.28
C VAL A 10 24.11 3.11 -1.69
N LEU A 11 22.85 3.00 -2.14
CA LEU A 11 22.54 2.54 -3.50
C LEU A 11 23.09 3.50 -4.57
N ILE A 12 22.94 4.81 -4.39
CA ILE A 12 23.45 5.83 -5.32
C ILE A 12 24.98 5.77 -5.39
N ILE A 13 25.66 5.68 -4.24
CA ILE A 13 27.13 5.60 -4.19
C ILE A 13 27.63 4.31 -4.87
N ALA A 14 26.99 3.17 -4.62
CA ALA A 14 27.39 1.90 -5.21
C ALA A 14 27.18 1.86 -6.74
N GLN A 15 26.10 2.47 -7.25
CA GLN A 15 25.86 2.62 -8.68
C GLN A 15 26.93 3.50 -9.35
N HIS A 16 27.34 4.60 -8.72
CA HIS A 16 28.40 5.48 -9.25
C HIS A 16 29.78 4.82 -9.25
N LEU A 17 30.08 3.96 -8.26
CA LEU A 17 31.33 3.21 -8.21
C LEU A 17 31.45 2.15 -9.31
N THR A 18 30.32 1.69 -9.88
CA THR A 18 30.30 0.65 -10.92
C THR A 18 30.63 1.21 -12.32
N ILE A 19 30.47 2.52 -12.55
CA ILE A 19 30.55 3.13 -13.89
C ILE A 19 32.01 3.38 -14.36
N ASN A 20 33.03 3.27 -13.49
CA ASN A 20 34.36 3.81 -13.80
C ASN A 20 35.56 2.83 -13.78
N THR A 21 35.37 1.52 -13.92
CA THR A 21 36.52 0.60 -14.01
C THR A 21 36.36 -0.50 -15.06
N SER A 22 36.98 -0.31 -16.22
CA SER A 22 37.34 -1.38 -17.16
C SER A 22 38.57 -2.15 -16.65
N LEU A 23 38.46 -2.76 -15.47
CA LEU A 23 39.52 -3.56 -14.85
C LEU A 23 38.98 -4.96 -14.51
N PRO A 24 39.83 -6.00 -14.53
CA PRO A 24 39.44 -7.39 -14.28
C PRO A 24 38.78 -7.52 -12.90
N GLN A 25 37.90 -8.52 -12.75
CA GLN A 25 37.11 -8.80 -11.54
C GLN A 25 37.93 -8.69 -10.27
N SER A 26 37.96 -7.49 -9.71
CA SER A 26 38.71 -7.16 -8.51
C SER A 26 37.81 -7.37 -7.29
N PRO A 27 38.39 -7.56 -6.09
CA PRO A 27 37.63 -7.60 -4.83
C PRO A 27 36.69 -6.39 -4.62
N ILE A 28 36.95 -5.27 -5.31
CA ILE A 28 36.11 -4.06 -5.24
C ILE A 28 34.80 -4.25 -6.01
N GLN A 29 34.81 -4.96 -7.15
CA GLN A 29 33.59 -5.26 -7.92
C GLN A 29 32.68 -6.24 -7.17
N SER A 30 33.24 -7.24 -6.46
CA SER A 30 32.45 -8.17 -5.64
C SER A 30 31.84 -7.52 -4.41
N LEU A 31 32.58 -6.63 -3.73
CA LEU A 31 32.06 -5.82 -2.62
C LEU A 31 30.94 -4.88 -3.07
N SER A 32 31.11 -4.23 -4.22
CA SER A 32 30.10 -3.31 -4.78
C SER A 32 28.80 -4.05 -5.14
N ALA A 33 28.90 -5.23 -5.77
CA ALA A 33 27.74 -6.07 -6.06
C ALA A 33 27.03 -6.55 -4.78
N GLN A 34 27.77 -6.94 -3.75
CA GLN A 34 27.20 -7.35 -2.47
C GLN A 34 26.49 -6.18 -1.76
N LEU A 35 27.07 -4.98 -1.80
CA LEU A 35 26.45 -3.75 -1.30
C LEU A 35 25.16 -3.42 -2.04
N ILE A 36 25.15 -3.51 -3.37
CA ILE A 36 23.95 -3.27 -4.20
C ILE A 36 22.86 -4.28 -3.85
N ASN A 37 23.20 -5.57 -3.79
CA ASN A 37 22.24 -6.63 -3.46
C ASN A 37 21.66 -6.46 -2.04
N THR A 38 22.51 -6.08 -1.09
CA THR A 38 22.08 -5.82 0.30
C THR A 38 21.18 -4.59 0.37
N ALA A 39 21.54 -3.50 -0.31
CA ALA A 39 20.71 -2.30 -0.39
C ALA A 39 19.35 -2.59 -1.05
N GLN A 40 19.33 -3.36 -2.14
CA GLN A 40 18.09 -3.79 -2.79
C GLN A 40 17.23 -4.67 -1.88
N ALA A 41 17.84 -5.60 -1.13
CA ALA A 41 17.12 -6.43 -0.16
C ALA A 41 16.50 -5.59 0.98
N ILE A 42 17.24 -4.60 1.48
CA ILE A 42 16.72 -3.66 2.49
C ILE A 42 15.57 -2.84 1.90
N MET A 43 15.74 -2.25 0.73
CA MET A 43 14.73 -1.40 0.09
C MET A 43 13.47 -2.17 -0.31
N SER A 44 13.57 -3.47 -0.55
CA SER A 44 12.44 -4.36 -0.85
C SER A 44 11.77 -4.98 0.38
N SER A 45 12.31 -4.73 1.58
CA SER A 45 11.77 -5.26 2.83
C SER A 45 10.40 -4.64 3.14
N PRO A 46 9.40 -5.44 3.56
CA PRO A 46 8.12 -4.93 3.99
C PRO A 46 8.22 -4.02 5.23
N ILE A 47 7.40 -2.97 5.30
CA ILE A 47 7.29 -2.06 6.45
C ILE A 47 5.88 -1.92 7.00
N ALA A 48 4.87 -2.33 6.22
CA ALA A 48 3.47 -2.32 6.60
C ALA A 48 2.78 -3.52 5.97
N PHE A 49 1.70 -3.97 6.60
CA PHE A 49 0.96 -5.14 6.15
C PHE A 49 -0.54 -4.88 6.25
N SER A 50 -1.29 -5.38 5.28
CA SER A 50 -2.73 -5.56 5.37
C SER A 50 -3.11 -6.86 4.70
N ALA A 51 -3.80 -7.73 5.44
CA ALA A 51 -4.23 -9.03 4.94
C ALA A 51 -5.73 -9.02 4.65
N ILE A 52 -6.13 -9.72 3.59
CA ILE A 52 -7.52 -9.99 3.25
C ILE A 52 -7.66 -11.42 2.73
N GLU A 53 -8.87 -11.94 2.79
CA GLU A 53 -9.29 -13.12 2.02
C GLU A 53 -10.16 -12.66 0.85
N ASP A 54 -9.89 -13.19 -0.35
CA ASP A 54 -10.69 -12.92 -1.54
C ASP A 54 -10.80 -14.16 -2.42
N ASN A 55 -12.03 -14.58 -2.75
CA ASN A 55 -12.28 -15.74 -3.60
C ASN A 55 -11.52 -16.99 -3.13
N ASP A 56 -11.60 -17.27 -1.82
CA ASP A 56 -10.95 -18.37 -1.12
C ASP A 56 -9.41 -18.33 -1.09
N TYR A 57 -8.76 -17.26 -1.58
CA TYR A 57 -7.31 -17.09 -1.47
C TYR A 57 -6.94 -16.07 -0.39
N SER A 58 -5.78 -16.26 0.23
CA SER A 58 -5.18 -15.31 1.17
C SER A 58 -4.29 -14.33 0.43
N TYR A 59 -4.44 -13.05 0.73
CA TYR A 59 -3.61 -11.99 0.17
C TYR A 59 -2.99 -11.18 1.30
N LEU A 60 -1.68 -10.99 1.24
CA LEU A 60 -0.97 -10.03 2.08
C LEU A 60 -0.48 -8.88 1.21
N TYR A 61 -1.16 -7.74 1.31
CA TYR A 61 -0.67 -6.49 0.75
C TYR A 61 0.36 -5.89 1.70
N TYR A 62 1.41 -5.30 1.14
CA TYR A 62 2.46 -4.69 1.93
C TYR A 62 3.11 -3.52 1.22
N ALA A 63 3.52 -2.52 2.00
CA ALA A 63 4.40 -1.46 1.53
C ALA A 63 5.86 -1.88 1.77
N ARG A 64 6.74 -1.59 0.81
CA ARG A 64 8.19 -1.79 0.93
C ARG A 64 8.87 -0.51 1.44
N LYS A 65 10.09 -0.61 1.95
CA LYS A 65 10.90 0.55 2.39
C LYS A 65 11.07 1.64 1.31
N ASN A 66 11.11 1.25 0.04
CA ASN A 66 11.14 2.19 -1.08
C ASN A 66 9.78 2.84 -1.42
N GLY A 67 8.75 2.61 -0.61
CA GLY A 67 7.38 3.11 -0.83
C GLY A 67 6.54 2.25 -1.76
N SER A 68 7.11 1.34 -2.56
CA SER A 68 6.31 0.53 -3.50
C SER A 68 5.34 -0.42 -2.79
N ILE A 69 4.15 -0.57 -3.34
CA ILE A 69 3.12 -1.49 -2.85
C ILE A 69 3.21 -2.81 -3.60
N ALA A 70 3.11 -3.91 -2.88
CA ALA A 70 3.14 -5.25 -3.42
C ALA A 70 2.15 -6.17 -2.72
N VAL A 71 1.95 -7.36 -3.31
CA VAL A 71 1.06 -8.39 -2.80
C VAL A 71 1.76 -9.74 -2.81
N LEU A 72 1.49 -10.53 -1.77
CA LEU A 72 1.73 -11.96 -1.73
C LEU A 72 0.36 -12.66 -1.82
N LYS A 73 0.15 -13.46 -2.87
CA LYS A 73 -1.07 -14.26 -3.04
C LYS A 73 -0.78 -15.72 -2.73
N SER A 74 -1.62 -16.38 -1.92
CA SER A 74 -1.50 -17.81 -1.67
C SER A 74 -1.65 -18.62 -2.97
N SER A 75 -0.89 -19.71 -3.12
CA SER A 75 -0.99 -20.63 -4.25
C SER A 75 -2.18 -21.60 -4.11
N THR A 76 -2.75 -21.69 -2.92
CA THR A 76 -3.86 -22.59 -2.56
C THR A 76 -5.00 -21.80 -1.91
N THR A 77 -6.20 -22.39 -1.94
CA THR A 77 -7.40 -21.83 -1.29
C THR A 77 -7.64 -22.32 0.14
N GLN A 78 -6.79 -23.25 0.59
CA GLN A 78 -6.77 -23.74 1.96
C GLN A 78 -5.33 -23.70 2.45
N GLU A 79 -5.15 -23.17 3.66
CA GLU A 79 -3.81 -23.05 4.25
C GLU A 79 -3.28 -24.43 4.67
N GLY A 80 -2.01 -24.68 4.38
CA GLY A 80 -1.28 -25.85 4.81
C GLY A 80 0.21 -25.55 4.97
N ASN A 81 0.96 -26.50 5.53
CA ASN A 81 2.38 -26.30 5.83
C ASN A 81 3.24 -25.97 4.60
N ASP A 82 2.80 -26.38 3.40
CA ASP A 82 3.50 -26.18 2.14
C ASP A 82 2.87 -25.06 1.27
N THR A 83 1.93 -24.28 1.82
CA THR A 83 1.33 -23.15 1.08
C THR A 83 2.41 -22.14 0.70
N LYS A 84 2.52 -21.86 -0.59
CA LYS A 84 3.45 -20.87 -1.12
C LYS A 84 2.72 -19.58 -1.42
N TYR A 85 3.45 -18.48 -1.38
CA TYR A 85 2.94 -17.17 -1.72
C TYR A 85 3.70 -16.60 -2.91
N THR A 86 2.97 -16.19 -3.94
CA THR A 86 3.53 -15.58 -5.14
C THR A 86 3.60 -14.07 -4.95
N PRO A 87 4.81 -13.47 -4.97
CA PRO A 87 4.97 -12.02 -4.89
C PRO A 87 4.67 -11.36 -6.23
N THR A 88 3.98 -10.22 -6.20
CA THR A 88 3.76 -9.37 -7.38
C THR A 88 3.70 -7.90 -6.93
N SER A 89 4.27 -6.99 -7.72
CA SER A 89 4.10 -5.55 -7.48
C SER A 89 2.68 -5.13 -7.88
N VAL A 90 2.10 -4.20 -7.14
CA VAL A 90 0.83 -3.60 -7.56
C VAL A 90 1.11 -2.56 -8.63
N ILE A 91 0.49 -2.73 -9.80
CA ILE A 91 0.73 -1.94 -11.00
C ILE A 91 -0.57 -1.30 -11.46
N VAL A 92 -0.51 -0.01 -11.80
CA VAL A 92 -1.61 0.73 -12.44
C VAL A 92 -1.06 1.38 -13.71
N SER A 93 -1.67 1.11 -14.85
CA SER A 93 -1.26 1.65 -16.16
C SER A 93 0.25 1.46 -16.46
N GLY A 94 0.80 0.30 -16.09
CA GLY A 94 2.22 -0.04 -16.29
C GLY A 94 3.18 0.52 -15.24
N ASN A 95 2.71 1.34 -14.30
CA ASN A 95 3.55 1.94 -13.26
C ASN A 95 3.39 1.22 -11.92
N THR A 96 4.50 0.99 -11.22
CA THR A 96 4.46 0.49 -9.84
C THR A 96 3.86 1.58 -8.94
N VAL A 97 2.85 1.22 -8.16
CA VAL A 97 2.25 2.16 -7.20
C VAL A 97 3.14 2.29 -5.98
N SER A 98 3.31 3.51 -5.50
CA SER A 98 4.05 3.83 -4.29
C SER A 98 3.20 4.62 -3.31
N THR A 99 3.38 4.35 -2.02
CA THR A 99 2.85 5.11 -0.91
C THR A 99 3.92 6.05 -0.35
N SER A 100 3.50 7.23 0.11
CA SER A 100 4.33 8.17 0.87
C SER A 100 4.49 7.77 2.32
N SER A 101 3.69 6.80 2.80
CA SER A 101 3.63 6.41 4.20
C SER A 101 3.90 4.93 4.42
N THR A 102 4.30 4.59 5.63
CA THR A 102 4.48 3.22 6.10
C THR A 102 3.17 2.55 6.52
N ASN A 103 2.01 3.06 6.09
CA ASN A 103 0.70 2.51 6.41
C ASN A 103 -0.11 2.26 5.14
N ILE A 104 -0.73 1.09 5.08
CA ILE A 104 -1.72 0.73 4.07
C ILE A 104 -2.85 -0.03 4.76
N SER A 105 -4.03 -0.06 4.15
CA SER A 105 -5.12 -0.91 4.60
C SER A 105 -5.88 -1.46 3.40
N ALA A 106 -6.33 -2.70 3.47
CA ALA A 106 -7.02 -3.36 2.36
C ALA A 106 -8.29 -4.05 2.86
N VAL A 107 -9.29 -4.12 1.99
CA VAL A 107 -10.55 -4.86 2.22
C VAL A 107 -10.97 -5.60 0.95
N SER A 108 -11.67 -6.73 1.14
CA SER A 108 -12.44 -7.40 0.08
C SER A 108 -13.92 -7.45 0.44
N TYR A 109 -14.79 -7.30 -0.56
CA TYR A 109 -16.23 -7.46 -0.43
C TYR A 109 -16.90 -7.73 -1.78
N LYS A 110 -18.20 -8.06 -1.76
CA LYS A 110 -19.07 -7.96 -2.95
C LYS A 110 -19.91 -6.69 -2.86
N ASP A 111 -19.90 -5.89 -3.92
CA ASP A 111 -20.73 -4.67 -3.98
C ASP A 111 -22.22 -5.00 -4.21
N ASN A 112 -23.06 -3.96 -4.23
CA ASN A 112 -24.50 -4.10 -4.43
C ASN A 112 -24.89 -4.62 -5.83
N ASN A 113 -23.95 -4.64 -6.78
CA ASN A 113 -24.14 -5.21 -8.11
C ASN A 113 -23.62 -6.67 -8.18
N GLY A 114 -23.15 -7.22 -7.06
CA GLY A 114 -22.58 -8.56 -6.98
C GLY A 114 -21.13 -8.67 -7.48
N ASN A 115 -20.50 -7.56 -7.85
CA ASN A 115 -19.09 -7.58 -8.27
C ASN A 115 -18.20 -7.74 -7.05
N ARG A 116 -17.18 -8.60 -7.17
CA ARG A 116 -16.13 -8.73 -6.16
C ARG A 116 -15.19 -7.55 -6.26
N GLN A 117 -14.89 -6.95 -5.12
CA GLN A 117 -14.12 -5.73 -5.02
C GLN A 117 -12.98 -5.97 -4.04
N VAL A 118 -11.75 -5.71 -4.47
CA VAL A 118 -10.61 -5.48 -3.57
C VAL A 118 -10.29 -3.98 -3.61
N ARG A 119 -10.07 -3.41 -2.43
CA ARG A 119 -9.67 -2.02 -2.25
C ARG A 119 -8.39 -1.95 -1.44
N ILE A 120 -7.45 -1.10 -1.85
CA ILE A 120 -6.23 -0.79 -1.09
C ILE A 120 -6.20 0.72 -0.86
N TYR A 121 -6.10 1.09 0.41
CA TYR A 121 -5.97 2.46 0.88
C TYR A 121 -4.55 2.73 1.29
N TYR A 122 -4.03 3.87 0.85
CA TYR A 122 -2.67 4.30 1.09
C TYR A 122 -2.60 5.83 1.09
N ILE A 123 -1.41 6.36 1.36
CA ILE A 123 -1.18 7.81 1.42
C ILE A 123 -0.32 8.19 0.23
N SER A 124 -0.73 9.22 -0.51
CA SER A 124 0.01 9.75 -1.65
C SER A 124 0.19 11.26 -1.55
N PRO A 125 1.13 11.85 -2.30
CA PRO A 125 1.22 13.30 -2.42
C PRO A 125 -0.04 13.86 -3.09
N ALA A 126 -0.61 14.92 -2.52
CA ALA A 126 -1.71 15.64 -3.16
C ALA A 126 -1.20 16.58 -4.27
N GLU A 127 -1.97 16.78 -5.34
CA GLU A 127 -1.61 17.68 -6.45
C GLU A 127 -1.38 19.12 -5.99
N THR A 128 -2.14 19.57 -4.99
CA THR A 128 -2.06 20.91 -4.40
C THR A 128 -0.97 21.03 -3.32
N GLY A 129 -0.17 19.99 -3.12
CA GLY A 129 0.80 19.87 -2.04
C GLY A 129 0.21 19.28 -0.76
N GLY A 130 1.07 18.69 0.06
CA GLY A 130 0.67 17.89 1.23
C GLY A 130 0.39 16.44 0.86
N PHE A 131 -0.42 15.77 1.67
CA PHE A 131 -0.73 14.34 1.53
C PHE A 131 -2.24 14.10 1.56
N GLN A 132 -2.68 13.09 0.82
CA GLN A 132 -4.08 12.68 0.74
C GLN A 132 -4.23 11.17 0.88
N LEU A 133 -5.43 10.74 1.25
CA LEU A 133 -5.83 9.36 1.10
C LEU A 133 -6.01 9.04 -0.39
N SER A 134 -5.51 7.87 -0.79
CA SER A 134 -5.65 7.33 -2.13
C SER A 134 -6.20 5.92 -2.10
N GLU A 135 -6.82 5.51 -3.21
CA GLU A 135 -7.47 4.22 -3.35
C GLU A 135 -6.99 3.50 -4.62
N LEU A 136 -6.71 2.21 -4.49
CA LEU A 136 -6.59 1.29 -5.62
C LEU A 136 -7.79 0.35 -5.62
N VAL A 137 -8.30 0.08 -6.81
CA VAL A 137 -9.48 -0.74 -7.06
C VAL A 137 -9.13 -1.90 -7.96
N GLN A 138 -9.44 -3.12 -7.51
CA GLN A 138 -9.48 -4.31 -8.37
C GLN A 138 -10.89 -4.88 -8.34
N THR A 139 -11.52 -4.96 -9.52
CA THR A 139 -12.87 -5.52 -9.69
C THR A 139 -12.79 -6.90 -10.32
N ASN A 140 -13.48 -7.89 -9.75
CA ASN A 140 -13.59 -9.27 -10.25
C ASN A 140 -12.24 -9.94 -10.55
N GLY A 141 -11.16 -9.55 -9.85
CA GLY A 141 -9.81 -10.08 -10.06
C GLY A 141 -9.09 -9.56 -11.31
N GLY A 142 -9.61 -8.49 -11.94
CA GLY A 142 -8.96 -7.80 -13.05
C GLY A 142 -7.70 -7.01 -12.64
N GLU A 143 -7.26 -6.09 -13.47
CA GLU A 143 -6.13 -5.22 -13.14
C GLU A 143 -6.50 -4.18 -12.06
N PHE A 144 -5.49 -3.70 -11.35
CA PHE A 144 -5.67 -2.56 -10.45
C PHE A 144 -5.84 -1.27 -11.25
N THR A 145 -6.75 -0.42 -10.78
CA THR A 145 -7.03 0.91 -11.30
C THR A 145 -7.04 1.91 -10.15
N GLN A 146 -6.92 3.20 -10.47
CA GLN A 146 -7.10 4.25 -9.47
C GLN A 146 -8.57 4.28 -9.03
N GLY A 147 -8.81 4.46 -7.73
CA GLY A 147 -10.14 4.56 -7.15
C GLY A 147 -10.72 5.95 -7.19
N GLU A 148 -12.02 6.04 -6.92
CA GLU A 148 -12.78 7.30 -6.94
C GLU A 148 -12.48 8.19 -5.73
N LEU A 149 -11.87 7.62 -4.68
CA LEU A 149 -11.42 8.39 -3.52
C LEU A 149 -10.48 9.53 -3.92
N ASP A 150 -9.62 9.31 -4.91
CA ASP A 150 -8.64 10.30 -5.38
C ASP A 150 -9.30 11.55 -5.99
N ASN A 151 -10.50 11.41 -6.56
CA ASN A 151 -11.30 12.52 -7.08
C ASN A 151 -11.94 13.37 -5.97
N ASN A 152 -11.94 12.89 -4.73
CA ASN A 152 -12.49 13.60 -3.56
C ASN A 152 -11.39 14.30 -2.73
N SER A 153 -10.11 13.99 -2.98
CA SER A 153 -8.92 14.61 -2.37
C SER A 153 -9.01 14.79 -0.85
N LEU A 154 -9.12 13.68 -0.11
CA LEU A 154 -9.21 13.72 1.35
C LEU A 154 -7.82 13.92 1.99
N ALA A 155 -7.52 15.15 2.41
CA ALA A 155 -6.25 15.50 3.04
C ALA A 155 -6.00 14.71 4.34
N CYS A 156 -4.76 14.24 4.52
CA CYS A 156 -4.32 13.51 5.70
C CYS A 156 -2.87 13.85 6.08
N GLY A 157 -2.41 13.41 7.26
CA GLY A 157 -1.00 13.52 7.62
C GLY A 157 -0.12 12.49 6.89
N GLU A 158 1.14 12.81 6.60
CA GLU A 158 2.10 11.91 5.92
C GLU A 158 2.21 10.53 6.60
N ASN A 159 2.22 10.51 7.93
CA ASN A 159 2.35 9.30 8.73
C ASN A 159 1.01 8.85 9.33
N SER A 160 -0.10 9.22 8.69
CA SER A 160 -1.44 8.88 9.15
C SER A 160 -1.60 7.36 9.25
N LEU A 161 -2.10 6.89 10.39
CA LEU A 161 -2.50 5.50 10.58
C LEU A 161 -3.78 5.24 9.80
N LEU A 162 -3.88 4.09 9.13
CA LEU A 162 -5.03 3.71 8.31
C LEU A 162 -5.66 2.42 8.81
N SER A 163 -6.99 2.38 8.83
CA SER A 163 -7.75 1.14 8.99
C SER A 163 -9.04 1.24 8.18
N ALA A 164 -9.26 0.30 7.28
CA ALA A 164 -10.50 0.20 6.53
C ALA A 164 -11.31 -1.00 6.99
N ASN A 165 -12.63 -0.85 6.95
CA ASN A 165 -13.54 -1.95 7.16
C ASN A 165 -14.76 -1.84 6.24
N VAL A 166 -15.36 -2.99 5.99
CA VAL A 166 -16.61 -3.14 5.26
C VAL A 166 -17.48 -4.08 6.06
N GLU A 167 -18.68 -3.65 6.42
CA GLU A 167 -19.63 -4.52 7.09
C GLU A 167 -20.60 -5.10 6.06
N PHE A 168 -20.54 -6.42 5.90
CA PHE A 168 -21.45 -7.13 5.01
C PHE A 168 -22.90 -6.88 5.43
N GLY A 169 -23.73 -6.40 4.49
CA GLY A 169 -25.14 -6.09 4.74
C GLY A 169 -25.45 -4.68 5.27
N LYS A 170 -24.47 -3.88 5.69
CA LYS A 170 -24.70 -2.46 6.05
C LYS A 170 -24.45 -1.47 4.92
N GLY A 171 -23.89 -1.94 3.82
CA GLY A 171 -23.84 -1.18 2.57
C GLY A 171 -22.86 -0.02 2.56
N ASP A 172 -21.96 0.07 3.54
CA ASP A 172 -20.92 1.10 3.59
C ASP A 172 -19.51 0.51 3.67
N LEU A 173 -18.60 1.18 3.00
CA LEU A 173 -17.15 1.05 3.14
C LEU A 173 -16.64 2.25 3.93
N LYS A 174 -15.83 2.02 4.96
CA LYS A 174 -15.29 3.07 5.83
C LYS A 174 -13.77 2.97 5.93
N ILE A 175 -13.12 4.12 5.99
CA ILE A 175 -11.68 4.29 6.20
C ILE A 175 -11.51 5.20 7.41
N PHE A 176 -10.88 4.68 8.46
CA PHE A 176 -10.43 5.45 9.60
C PHE A 176 -9.00 5.90 9.38
N TYR A 177 -8.75 7.18 9.61
CA TYR A 177 -7.46 7.80 9.35
C TYR A 177 -7.20 8.96 10.30
N GLN A 178 -5.98 9.48 10.29
CA GLN A 178 -5.61 10.73 10.95
C GLN A 178 -5.54 11.91 9.97
N ASP A 179 -6.13 13.04 10.33
CA ASP A 179 -5.99 14.29 9.58
C ASP A 179 -4.56 14.86 9.63
N THR A 180 -4.36 16.02 9.01
CA THR A 180 -3.06 16.73 8.98
C THR A 180 -2.56 17.17 10.35
N ARG A 181 -3.39 17.09 11.40
CA ARG A 181 -3.07 17.44 12.79
C ARG A 181 -2.99 16.20 13.70
N GLY A 182 -3.15 14.99 13.15
CA GLY A 182 -3.12 13.74 13.89
C GLY A 182 -4.44 13.35 14.56
N ASN A 183 -5.54 14.10 14.34
CA ASN A 183 -6.84 13.76 14.93
C ASN A 183 -7.49 12.60 14.17
N PRO A 184 -8.28 11.74 14.84
CA PRO A 184 -8.97 10.64 14.19
C PRO A 184 -10.18 11.12 13.37
N TRP A 185 -10.30 10.61 12.14
CA TRP A 185 -11.34 10.91 11.17
C TRP A 185 -11.86 9.60 10.54
N VAL A 186 -13.04 9.70 9.92
CA VAL A 186 -13.61 8.64 9.08
C VAL A 186 -13.98 9.21 7.73
N ALA A 187 -13.61 8.50 6.68
CA ALA A 187 -14.14 8.65 5.34
C ALA A 187 -15.04 7.45 5.03
N TRP A 188 -16.14 7.65 4.31
CA TRP A 188 -17.03 6.56 3.93
C TRP A 188 -17.68 6.76 2.57
N VAL A 189 -18.08 5.64 1.98
CA VAL A 189 -18.85 5.58 0.74
C VAL A 189 -19.85 4.43 0.83
N VAL A 190 -21.03 4.61 0.25
CA VAL A 190 -22.01 3.53 0.08
C VAL A 190 -21.50 2.58 -1.00
N LEU A 191 -21.59 1.26 -0.78
CA LEU A 191 -21.09 0.26 -1.73
C LEU A 191 -21.72 0.43 -3.11
N GLY A 192 -20.87 0.52 -4.14
CA GLY A 192 -21.28 0.76 -5.52
C GLY A 192 -21.50 2.24 -5.89
N GLN A 193 -21.31 3.17 -4.95
CA GLN A 193 -21.29 4.62 -5.22
C GLN A 193 -19.85 5.14 -5.27
N THR A 194 -19.69 6.37 -5.77
CA THR A 194 -18.38 7.03 -5.97
C THR A 194 -18.22 8.31 -5.14
N ALA A 195 -19.32 8.79 -4.53
CA ALA A 195 -19.32 10.00 -3.73
C ALA A 195 -18.85 9.70 -2.30
N TRP A 196 -17.62 10.08 -1.99
CA TRP A 196 -17.06 9.93 -0.66
C TRP A 196 -17.48 11.09 0.23
N ALA A 197 -17.69 10.79 1.51
CA ALA A 197 -17.87 11.79 2.55
C ALA A 197 -16.88 11.54 3.69
N SER A 198 -16.59 12.56 4.49
CA SER A 198 -15.70 12.42 5.65
C SER A 198 -16.10 13.35 6.80
N HIS A 199 -15.77 12.95 8.03
CA HIS A 199 -15.95 13.76 9.23
C HIS A 199 -14.98 13.36 10.35
N PRO A 200 -14.72 14.25 11.33
CA PRO A 200 -13.97 13.90 12.54
C PRO A 200 -14.67 12.78 13.33
N LEU A 201 -13.92 11.84 13.87
CA LEU A 201 -14.48 10.84 14.78
C LEU A 201 -14.94 11.50 16.09
N LYS A 202 -16.18 11.24 16.48
CA LYS A 202 -16.78 11.73 17.73
C LYS A 202 -16.91 10.57 18.70
N PRO A 203 -15.99 10.41 19.67
CA PRO A 203 -16.08 9.31 20.61
C PRO A 203 -17.35 9.45 21.45
N VAL A 204 -18.10 8.36 21.56
CA VAL A 204 -19.24 8.22 22.48
C VAL A 204 -18.91 7.14 23.50
N PRO A 205 -19.40 7.25 24.75
CA PRO A 205 -19.20 6.20 25.74
C PRO A 205 -19.68 4.85 25.23
N PHE A 206 -18.78 3.87 25.18
CA PHE A 206 -19.08 2.54 24.69
C PHE A 206 -19.79 1.71 25.76
N LYS A 207 -20.82 0.96 25.37
CA LYS A 207 -21.49 -0.04 26.21
C LYS A 207 -21.51 -1.36 25.46
N TRP A 208 -20.92 -2.39 26.04
CA TRP A 208 -21.05 -3.75 25.54
C TRP A 208 -22.53 -4.16 25.56
N GLN A 209 -23.02 -4.67 24.44
CA GLN A 209 -24.35 -5.29 24.29
C GLN A 209 -24.21 -6.80 24.30
#